data_AF-A0A519F7E6-F1
#
_entry.id   AF-A0A519F7E6-F1
#
_cell.length_a   1.000
_cell.length_b   1.000
_cell.length_c   1.000
_cell.angle_alpha   90.00
_cell.angle_beta   90.00
_cell.angle_gamma   90.00
#
_symmetry.space_group_name_H-M   'P 1'
#
loop_
_entity.id
_entity.type
_entity.pdbx_description
1 polymer ?
#
loop_
_entity_poly.entity_id
_entity_poly.type
_entity_poly.pdbx_seq_one_letter_code
_entity_poly.pdbx_strand_id
1 'polypeptide(L)'
;MSASARAATPSPSDRTRAAFWLRACGLAALLLLPLATAAQPQDAHAEAGRAFDALRAVQPDRMPRLAEPESAAVLRVLGDAPRFLDAVRYGPDDLGALSDLCDRDRTAITAYTGFRALQQGQFVASVVVANILEFQEELAVLQPFLARCIGRQVPVAEGLLRQLGERKAAQLRLGGLKRSQDALLQLYAGVASCLSDPRFGPAYCGLLEVMAELAPVHARALPLASRAMVIRMLPPAEQVPPGPRRQAVQRIAEAMTGDRCTSLCLLGAGT
;
A
#
# COMPACT_ATOMS: atom_id res chain seq x y z
N MET A 1 -46.45 -5.17 57.98
CA MET A 1 -46.83 -6.53 57.54
C MET A 1 -45.72 -7.06 56.67
N SER A 2 -45.03 -8.11 57.12
CA SER A 2 -44.31 -9.14 56.33
C SER A 2 -43.41 -9.89 57.30
N ALA A 3 -43.95 -11.01 57.78
CA ALA A 3 -43.32 -11.88 58.75
C ALA A 3 -42.35 -12.83 58.05
N SER A 4 -41.20 -12.99 58.70
CA SER A 4 -40.13 -13.93 58.40
C SER A 4 -40.59 -15.37 58.64
N ALA A 5 -40.41 -16.26 57.66
CA ALA A 5 -40.59 -17.70 57.82
C ALA A 5 -39.30 -18.44 57.45
N ARG A 6 -38.82 -19.23 58.42
CA ARG A 6 -37.56 -19.97 58.43
C ARG A 6 -37.61 -21.15 57.45
N ALA A 7 -36.50 -21.34 56.74
CA ALA A 7 -36.25 -22.49 55.89
C ALA A 7 -36.03 -23.77 56.71
N ALA A 8 -36.65 -24.86 56.27
CA ALA A 8 -36.49 -26.20 56.81
C ALA A 8 -35.21 -26.86 56.27
N THR A 9 -34.47 -27.52 57.16
CA THR A 9 -33.30 -28.35 56.87
C THR A 9 -33.73 -29.74 56.36
N PRO A 10 -33.10 -30.29 55.30
CA PRO A 10 -33.39 -31.64 54.83
C PRO A 10 -32.69 -32.74 55.63
N SER A 11 -33.42 -33.86 55.76
CA SER A 11 -33.10 -35.10 56.50
C SER A 11 -31.99 -35.94 55.83
N PRO A 12 -31.14 -36.68 56.57
CA PRO A 12 -29.97 -37.38 56.07
C PRO A 12 -30.23 -38.87 55.76
N SER A 13 -31.18 -39.20 54.88
CA SER A 13 -31.50 -40.62 54.57
C SER A 13 -31.30 -41.08 53.12
N ASP A 14 -30.89 -40.23 52.18
CA ASP A 14 -30.70 -40.63 50.76
C ASP A 14 -29.23 -40.65 50.32
N ARG A 15 -28.33 -41.15 51.17
CA ARG A 15 -26.89 -41.30 50.88
C ARG A 15 -26.47 -42.72 50.51
N THR A 16 -27.28 -43.49 49.81
CA THR A 16 -26.82 -44.79 49.27
C THR A 16 -27.75 -45.27 48.17
N ARG A 17 -27.60 -44.74 46.95
CA ARG A 17 -28.05 -45.35 45.66
C ARG A 17 -27.82 -44.38 44.49
N ALA A 18 -26.58 -44.07 44.16
CA ALA A 18 -26.25 -43.49 42.84
C ALA A 18 -24.76 -43.62 42.50
N ALA A 19 -24.11 -44.70 42.92
CA ALA A 19 -22.75 -45.02 42.51
C ALA A 19 -22.77 -45.98 41.31
N PHE A 20 -23.36 -45.61 40.16
CA PHE A 20 -23.23 -46.40 38.92
C PHE A 20 -23.68 -45.69 37.61
N TRP A 21 -23.52 -44.36 37.49
CA TRP A 21 -23.85 -43.62 36.24
C TRP A 21 -22.84 -42.51 35.87
N LEU A 22 -21.54 -42.69 36.19
CA LEU A 22 -20.50 -41.67 35.95
C LEU A 22 -19.40 -42.10 34.97
N ARG A 23 -19.75 -42.84 33.91
CA ARG A 23 -18.75 -43.25 32.89
C ARG A 23 -19.17 -43.18 31.40
N ALA A 24 -20.23 -42.45 31.04
CA ALA A 24 -20.67 -42.41 29.63
C ALA A 24 -21.11 -41.03 29.09
N CYS A 25 -20.66 -39.91 29.67
CA CYS A 25 -20.94 -38.55 29.13
C CYS A 25 -19.69 -37.67 28.98
N GLY A 26 -18.51 -38.27 28.79
CA GLY A 26 -17.25 -37.53 28.63
C GLY A 26 -16.61 -37.77 27.27
N LEU A 27 -17.26 -37.38 26.16
CA LEU A 27 -16.64 -37.42 24.81
C LEU A 27 -17.38 -36.62 23.71
N ALA A 28 -18.14 -35.57 24.06
CA ALA A 28 -18.90 -34.80 23.07
C ALA A 28 -18.85 -33.26 23.28
N ALA A 29 -17.72 -32.72 23.74
CA ALA A 29 -17.56 -31.28 24.00
C ALA A 29 -16.28 -30.68 23.38
N LEU A 30 -15.79 -31.21 22.25
CA LEU A 30 -14.49 -30.83 21.67
C LEU A 30 -14.54 -30.38 20.19
N LEU A 31 -15.71 -30.06 19.61
CA LEU A 31 -15.83 -29.74 18.18
C LEU A 31 -16.52 -28.41 17.83
N LEU A 32 -16.65 -27.48 18.79
CA LEU A 32 -17.08 -26.10 18.50
C LEU A 32 -15.93 -25.13 18.77
N LEU A 33 -14.74 -25.43 18.24
CA LEU A 33 -13.75 -24.39 18.01
C LEU A 33 -14.33 -23.51 16.89
N PRO A 34 -14.62 -22.22 17.13
CA PRO A 34 -14.95 -21.33 16.03
C PRO A 34 -13.77 -21.39 15.07
N LEU A 35 -14.04 -21.77 13.82
CA LEU A 35 -13.10 -21.56 12.73
C LEU A 35 -12.80 -20.06 12.78
N ALA A 36 -11.65 -19.70 13.35
CA ALA A 36 -11.13 -18.36 13.24
C ALA A 36 -10.98 -18.14 11.73
N THR A 37 -11.95 -17.44 11.14
CA THR A 37 -11.85 -16.94 9.78
C THR A 37 -10.59 -16.11 9.77
N ALA A 38 -9.51 -16.68 9.24
CA ALA A 38 -8.27 -15.97 9.06
C ALA A 38 -8.62 -14.68 8.32
N ALA A 39 -8.43 -13.53 8.99
CA ALA A 39 -8.68 -12.23 8.40
C ALA A 39 -7.98 -12.22 7.05
N GLN A 40 -8.70 -11.85 5.99
CA GLN A 40 -8.11 -11.85 4.66
C GLN A 40 -6.91 -10.89 4.70
N PRO A 41 -5.80 -11.19 4.01
CA PRO A 41 -4.65 -10.30 4.00
C PRO A 41 -5.05 -8.82 3.73
N GLN A 42 -6.01 -8.60 2.82
CA GLN A 42 -6.51 -7.26 2.50
C GLN A 42 -7.14 -6.51 3.69
N ASP A 43 -7.77 -7.22 4.64
CA ASP A 43 -8.36 -6.60 5.84
C ASP A 43 -7.29 -5.99 6.73
N ALA A 44 -6.13 -6.66 6.86
CA ALA A 44 -5.02 -6.18 7.66
C ALA A 44 -4.37 -4.90 7.07
N HIS A 45 -4.24 -4.82 5.75
CA HIS A 45 -3.74 -3.60 5.09
C HIS A 45 -4.74 -2.44 5.25
N ALA A 46 -6.04 -2.72 5.10
CA ALA A 46 -7.09 -1.73 5.33
C ALA A 46 -7.14 -1.25 6.79
N GLU A 47 -6.93 -2.14 7.75
CA GLU A 47 -6.82 -1.81 9.17
C GLU A 47 -5.59 -0.95 9.47
N ALA A 48 -4.43 -1.28 8.89
CA ALA A 48 -3.24 -0.44 9.01
C ALA A 48 -3.46 0.97 8.45
N GLY A 49 -4.16 1.11 7.32
CA GLY A 49 -4.55 2.42 6.78
C GLY A 49 -5.40 3.23 7.77
N ARG A 50 -6.42 2.61 8.38
CA ARG A 50 -7.24 3.26 9.42
C ARG A 50 -6.43 3.61 10.66
N ALA A 51 -5.53 2.72 11.09
CA ALA A 51 -4.66 2.97 12.24
C ALA A 51 -3.70 4.14 11.98
N PHE A 52 -3.16 4.25 10.77
CA PHE A 52 -2.32 5.38 10.36
C PHE A 52 -3.08 6.70 10.46
N ASP A 53 -4.31 6.75 9.96
CA ASP A 53 -5.15 7.96 10.06
C ASP A 53 -5.53 8.28 11.51
N ALA A 54 -5.80 7.26 12.33
CA ALA A 54 -6.07 7.43 13.75
C ALA A 54 -4.86 8.04 14.49
N LEU A 55 -3.65 7.55 14.23
CA LEU A 55 -2.41 8.09 14.83
C LEU A 55 -2.23 9.57 14.49
N ARG A 56 -2.52 9.98 13.24
CA ARG A 56 -2.48 11.38 12.81
C ARG A 56 -3.57 12.23 13.45
N ALA A 57 -4.77 11.68 13.61
CA ALA A 57 -5.89 12.40 14.22
C ALA A 57 -5.65 12.67 15.71
N VAL A 58 -5.02 11.74 16.43
CA VAL A 58 -4.66 11.91 17.85
C VAL A 58 -3.56 12.97 18.01
N GLN A 59 -2.67 13.11 17.02
CA GLN A 59 -1.51 14.00 17.12
C GLN A 59 -1.35 14.84 15.84
N PRO A 60 -2.24 15.81 15.58
CA PRO A 60 -2.27 16.56 14.32
C PRO A 60 -1.00 17.39 14.07
N ASP A 61 -0.22 17.67 15.12
CA ASP A 61 1.02 18.45 15.08
C ASP A 61 2.28 17.62 14.78
N ARG A 62 2.16 16.31 14.59
CA ARG A 62 3.29 15.44 14.21
C ARG A 62 2.83 14.32 13.27
N MET A 63 3.77 13.78 12.50
CA MET A 63 3.53 12.59 11.69
C MET A 63 3.95 11.31 12.44
N PRO A 64 3.25 10.17 12.25
CA PRO A 64 3.71 8.86 12.74
C PRO A 64 5.16 8.60 12.27
N ARG A 65 6.03 8.09 13.15
CA ARG A 65 7.46 7.87 12.82
C ARG A 65 7.86 6.40 12.92
N LEU A 66 8.76 5.94 12.06
CA LEU A 66 9.32 4.57 12.17
C LEU A 66 10.12 4.34 13.46
N ALA A 67 10.60 5.40 14.10
CA ALA A 67 11.28 5.32 15.40
C ALA A 67 10.32 4.98 16.55
N GLU A 68 9.01 5.18 16.38
CA GLU A 68 7.99 4.90 17.38
C GLU A 68 7.41 3.50 17.16
N PRO A 69 7.43 2.58 18.16
CA PRO A 69 7.05 1.18 17.94
C PRO A 69 5.65 0.97 17.36
N GLU A 70 4.65 1.74 17.82
CA GLU A 70 3.26 1.65 17.35
C GLU A 70 3.13 2.10 15.89
N SER A 71 3.63 3.31 15.59
CA SER A 71 3.69 3.85 14.23
C SER A 71 4.46 2.93 13.28
N ALA A 72 5.58 2.35 13.73
CA ALA A 72 6.40 1.44 12.95
C ALA A 72 5.66 0.14 12.59
N ALA A 73 4.86 -0.41 13.50
CA ALA A 73 4.05 -1.59 13.23
C ALA A 73 3.06 -1.31 12.09
N VAL A 74 2.38 -0.17 12.13
CA VAL A 74 1.42 0.26 11.11
C VAL A 74 2.10 0.47 9.76
N LEU A 75 3.19 1.24 9.73
CA LEU A 75 3.91 1.57 8.49
C LEU A 75 4.50 0.34 7.81
N ARG A 76 5.01 -0.62 8.59
CA ARG A 76 5.52 -1.89 8.05
C ARG A 76 4.43 -2.71 7.39
N VAL A 77 3.21 -2.72 7.95
CA VAL A 77 2.08 -3.41 7.30
C VAL A 77 1.69 -2.70 6.01
N LEU A 78 1.62 -1.36 6.00
CA LEU A 78 1.34 -0.63 4.76
C LEU A 78 2.36 -0.94 3.65
N GLY A 79 3.66 -0.98 3.99
CA GLY A 79 4.74 -1.28 3.06
C GLY A 79 4.99 -2.77 2.73
N ASP A 80 4.21 -3.72 3.26
CA ASP A 80 4.46 -5.17 3.12
C ASP A 80 4.02 -5.73 1.75
N ALA A 81 4.78 -5.40 0.71
CA ALA A 81 4.53 -5.88 -0.65
C ALA A 81 4.54 -7.42 -0.77
N PRO A 82 5.46 -8.17 -0.14
CA PRO A 82 5.44 -9.63 -0.20
C PRO A 82 4.10 -10.21 0.26
N ARG A 83 3.56 -9.72 1.37
CA ARG A 83 2.31 -10.23 1.94
C ARG A 83 1.08 -9.84 1.13
N PHE A 84 1.00 -8.61 0.65
CA PHE A 84 -0.24 -8.09 0.05
C PHE A 84 -0.23 -8.08 -1.48
N LEU A 85 0.93 -8.03 -2.13
CA LEU A 85 1.05 -7.96 -3.58
C LEU A 85 1.60 -9.25 -4.21
N ASP A 86 2.58 -9.90 -3.58
CA ASP A 86 3.26 -11.05 -4.20
C ASP A 86 2.60 -12.40 -3.84
N ALA A 87 2.03 -12.51 -2.64
CA ALA A 87 1.33 -13.72 -2.20
C ALA A 87 -0.07 -13.90 -2.82
N VAL A 88 -0.61 -12.86 -3.47
CA VAL A 88 -1.96 -12.83 -4.02
C VAL A 88 -1.91 -12.72 -5.55
N ARG A 89 -2.71 -13.53 -6.24
CA ARG A 89 -2.90 -13.41 -7.68
C ARG A 89 -4.12 -12.53 -7.95
N TYR A 90 -3.88 -11.37 -8.54
CA TYR A 90 -4.93 -10.42 -8.91
C TYR A 90 -5.41 -10.67 -10.35
N GLY A 91 -6.73 -10.78 -10.52
CA GLY A 91 -7.42 -10.83 -11.81
C GLY A 91 -8.21 -9.54 -12.10
N PRO A 92 -8.84 -9.44 -13.28
CA PRO A 92 -9.63 -8.27 -13.69
C PRO A 92 -10.69 -7.83 -12.67
N ASP A 93 -11.34 -8.78 -12.00
CA ASP A 93 -12.38 -8.52 -10.99
C ASP A 93 -11.80 -7.93 -9.69
N ASP A 94 -10.49 -8.07 -9.45
CA ASP A 94 -9.81 -7.57 -8.26
C ASP A 94 -9.25 -6.15 -8.43
N LEU A 95 -9.45 -5.51 -9.59
CA LEU A 95 -8.88 -4.19 -9.87
C LEU A 95 -9.32 -3.14 -8.84
N GLY A 96 -10.56 -3.23 -8.34
CA GLY A 96 -11.06 -2.37 -7.27
C GLY A 96 -10.28 -2.54 -5.98
N ALA A 97 -10.18 -3.78 -5.48
CA ALA A 97 -9.45 -4.09 -4.25
C ALA A 97 -7.97 -3.69 -4.34
N LEU A 98 -7.33 -3.97 -5.49
CA LEU A 98 -5.94 -3.57 -5.72
C LEU A 98 -5.78 -2.04 -5.76
N SER A 99 -6.75 -1.32 -6.33
CA SER A 99 -6.74 0.15 -6.31
C SER A 99 -6.88 0.72 -4.92
N ASP A 100 -7.73 0.13 -4.08
CA ASP A 100 -7.87 0.55 -2.70
C ASP A 100 -6.56 0.34 -1.90
N LEU A 101 -5.81 -0.74 -2.15
CA LEU A 101 -4.49 -0.94 -1.57
C LEU A 101 -3.53 0.19 -1.96
N CYS A 102 -3.43 0.48 -3.26
CA CYS A 102 -2.53 1.53 -3.75
C CYS A 102 -2.93 2.93 -3.22
N ASP A 103 -4.23 3.22 -3.14
CA ASP A 103 -4.74 4.52 -2.68
C ASP A 103 -4.46 4.77 -1.19
N ARG A 104 -4.43 3.73 -0.36
CA ARG A 104 -4.03 3.83 1.06
C ARG A 104 -2.57 4.25 1.21
N ASP A 105 -1.65 3.56 0.55
CA ASP A 105 -0.22 3.92 0.58
C ASP A 105 0.03 5.30 -0.03
N ARG A 106 -0.63 5.61 -1.14
CA ARG A 106 -0.60 6.96 -1.74
C ARG A 106 -1.06 8.02 -0.75
N THR A 107 -2.13 7.77 0.01
CA THR A 107 -2.66 8.70 1.00
C THR A 107 -1.65 8.91 2.13
N ALA A 108 -1.00 7.85 2.61
CA ALA A 108 0.08 7.95 3.59
C ALA A 108 1.28 8.76 3.06
N ILE A 109 1.75 8.48 1.84
CA ILE A 109 2.83 9.24 1.18
C ILE A 109 2.46 10.72 1.01
N THR A 110 1.22 11.00 0.60
CA THR A 110 0.72 12.38 0.45
C THR A 110 0.64 13.09 1.80
N ALA A 111 0.27 12.38 2.86
CA ALA A 111 0.26 12.92 4.21
C ALA A 111 1.66 13.34 4.67
N TYR A 112 2.68 12.50 4.43
CA TYR A 112 4.07 12.83 4.78
C TYR A 112 4.58 14.02 3.97
N THR A 113 4.46 13.94 2.64
CA THR A 113 5.01 14.98 1.75
C THR A 113 4.26 16.31 1.92
N GLY A 114 2.95 16.28 2.14
CA GLY A 114 2.10 17.46 2.33
C GLY A 114 2.02 17.99 3.77
N PHE A 115 2.69 17.38 4.74
CA PHE A 115 2.60 17.77 6.14
C PHE A 115 2.93 19.25 6.34
N ARG A 116 1.96 20.05 6.82
CA ARG A 116 2.11 21.52 7.00
C ARG A 116 2.54 22.30 5.74
N ALA A 117 2.35 21.72 4.54
CA ALA A 117 2.68 22.39 3.27
C ALA A 117 1.70 23.51 2.92
N LEU A 118 0.51 23.55 3.54
CA LEU A 118 -0.43 24.67 3.44
C LEU A 118 -0.13 25.69 4.54
N GLN A 119 0.35 26.87 4.16
CA GLN A 119 0.62 27.99 5.07
C GLN A 119 -0.20 29.19 4.62
N GLN A 120 -1.01 29.75 5.51
CA GLN A 120 -1.89 30.89 5.18
C GLN A 120 -2.79 30.63 3.96
N GLY A 121 -3.24 29.39 3.79
CA GLY A 121 -4.05 28.95 2.64
C GLY A 121 -3.29 28.77 1.33
N GLN A 122 -1.97 28.94 1.32
CA GLN A 122 -1.12 28.77 0.14
C GLN A 122 -0.26 27.52 0.24
N PHE A 123 -0.08 26.83 -0.89
CA PHE A 123 0.81 25.68 -0.97
C PHE A 123 2.28 26.12 -1.10
N VAL A 124 3.12 25.67 -0.18
CA VAL A 124 4.54 26.04 -0.10
C VAL A 124 5.41 24.85 -0.52
N ALA A 125 5.86 24.86 -1.78
CA ALA A 125 6.62 23.75 -2.37
C ALA A 125 7.93 23.42 -1.62
N SER A 126 8.60 24.40 -1.04
CA SER A 126 9.83 24.18 -0.26
C SER A 126 9.58 23.35 1.01
N VAL A 127 8.39 23.42 1.61
CA VAL A 127 7.99 22.60 2.75
C VAL A 127 7.86 21.13 2.33
N VAL A 128 7.31 20.88 1.13
CA VAL A 128 7.22 19.51 0.61
C VAL A 128 8.60 18.88 0.42
N VAL A 129 9.56 19.65 -0.12
CA VAL A 129 10.94 19.18 -0.25
C VAL A 129 11.57 18.91 1.11
N ALA A 130 11.36 19.79 2.10
CA ALA A 130 11.84 19.58 3.46
C ALA A 130 11.24 18.32 4.11
N ASN A 131 9.94 18.10 3.93
CA ASN A 131 9.24 16.92 4.44
C ASN A 131 9.76 15.61 3.82
N ILE A 132 10.05 15.62 2.52
CA ILE A 132 10.63 14.44 1.85
C ILE A 132 11.97 14.05 2.51
N LEU A 133 12.80 15.03 2.87
CA LEU A 133 14.07 14.78 3.57
C LEU A 133 13.85 14.36 5.04
N GLU A 134 12.90 14.99 5.73
CA GLU A 134 12.59 14.70 7.14
C GLU A 134 12.00 13.30 7.33
N PHE A 135 11.13 12.87 6.42
CA PHE A 135 10.38 11.61 6.48
C PHE A 135 10.90 10.57 5.50
N GLN A 136 12.16 10.68 5.06
CA GLN A 136 12.71 9.82 4.02
C GLN A 136 12.71 8.33 4.40
N GLU A 137 12.85 8.00 5.69
CA GLU A 137 12.80 6.62 6.18
C GLU A 137 11.38 6.04 6.07
N GLU A 138 10.36 6.81 6.48
CA GLU A 138 8.96 6.43 6.32
C GLU A 138 8.59 6.27 4.84
N LEU A 139 9.04 7.21 4.00
CA LEU A 139 8.81 7.15 2.56
C LEU A 139 9.54 5.97 1.90
N ALA A 140 10.72 5.59 2.39
CA ALA A 140 11.46 4.42 1.90
C ALA A 140 10.72 3.10 2.14
N VAL A 141 9.80 3.05 3.11
CA VAL A 141 8.92 1.89 3.33
C VAL A 141 7.71 1.92 2.39
N LEU A 142 7.06 3.08 2.25
CA LEU A 142 5.78 3.20 1.53
C LEU A 142 5.93 3.28 0.00
N GLN A 143 6.93 4.02 -0.50
CA GLN A 143 7.07 4.28 -1.94
C GLN A 143 7.36 3.01 -2.76
N PRO A 144 8.20 2.06 -2.30
CA PRO A 144 8.37 0.78 -3.00
C PRO A 144 7.08 -0.03 -3.11
N PHE A 145 6.25 -0.03 -2.05
CA PHE A 145 4.94 -0.69 -2.09
C PHE A 145 4.05 -0.05 -3.15
N LEU A 146 3.91 1.28 -3.13
CA LEU A 146 3.10 2.00 -4.12
C LEU A 146 3.58 1.72 -5.56
N ALA A 147 4.89 1.76 -5.80
CA ALA A 147 5.47 1.43 -7.10
C ALA A 147 5.06 0.02 -7.57
N ARG A 148 5.26 -0.99 -6.70
CA ARG A 148 4.87 -2.38 -6.99
C ARG A 148 3.37 -2.53 -7.18
N CYS A 149 2.56 -1.85 -6.36
CA CYS A 149 1.11 -1.87 -6.42
C CYS A 149 0.61 -1.37 -7.78
N ILE A 150 1.13 -0.22 -8.25
CA ILE A 150 0.83 0.29 -9.60
C ILE A 150 1.31 -0.71 -10.66
N GLY A 151 2.52 -1.27 -10.50
CA GLY A 151 3.02 -2.33 -11.37
C GLY A 151 2.09 -3.54 -11.49
N ARG A 152 1.40 -3.92 -10.40
CA ARG A 152 0.37 -4.97 -10.41
C ARG A 152 -0.94 -4.51 -11.07
N GLN A 153 -1.34 -3.25 -10.92
CA GLN A 153 -2.56 -2.72 -11.54
C GLN A 153 -2.49 -2.74 -13.07
N VAL A 154 -1.31 -2.49 -13.66
CA VAL A 154 -1.13 -2.40 -15.12
C VAL A 154 -1.64 -3.64 -15.87
N PRO A 155 -1.11 -4.86 -15.65
CA PRO A 155 -1.57 -6.04 -16.37
C PRO A 155 -3.03 -6.40 -16.06
N VAL A 156 -3.51 -6.12 -14.85
CA VAL A 156 -4.92 -6.35 -14.46
C VAL A 156 -5.85 -5.44 -15.25
N ALA A 157 -5.52 -4.15 -15.33
CA ALA A 157 -6.29 -3.17 -16.08
C ALA A 157 -6.24 -3.43 -17.59
N GLU A 158 -5.08 -3.84 -18.14
CA GLU A 158 -4.98 -4.29 -19.54
C GLU A 158 -5.87 -5.52 -19.81
N GLY A 159 -5.94 -6.47 -18.87
CA GLY A 159 -6.85 -7.62 -18.91
C GLY A 159 -8.32 -7.19 -18.99
N LEU A 160 -8.74 -6.30 -18.08
CA LEU A 160 -10.09 -5.78 -18.03
C LEU A 160 -10.47 -5.00 -19.32
N LEU A 161 -9.57 -4.16 -19.82
CA LEU A 161 -9.81 -3.41 -21.06
C LEU A 161 -10.05 -4.32 -22.27
N ARG A 162 -9.31 -5.43 -22.35
CA ARG A 162 -9.54 -6.44 -23.41
C ARG A 162 -10.90 -7.10 -23.30
N GLN A 163 -11.41 -7.30 -22.09
CA GLN A 163 -12.74 -7.91 -21.87
C GLN A 163 -13.89 -6.95 -22.17
N LEU A 164 -13.74 -5.67 -21.84
CA LEU A 164 -14.79 -4.66 -21.99
C LEU A 164 -15.01 -4.21 -23.45
N GLY A 165 -13.98 -4.33 -24.30
CA GLY A 165 -13.96 -3.79 -25.66
C GLY A 165 -13.80 -2.26 -25.69
N GLU A 166 -13.45 -1.71 -26.85
CA GLU A 166 -13.01 -0.31 -27.01
C GLU A 166 -14.06 0.73 -26.58
N ARG A 167 -15.35 0.49 -26.87
CA ARG A 167 -16.44 1.42 -26.54
C ARG A 167 -16.66 1.61 -25.04
N LYS A 168 -16.56 0.53 -24.26
CA LYS A 168 -16.71 0.58 -22.79
C LYS A 168 -15.41 1.01 -22.11
N ALA A 169 -14.26 0.72 -22.72
CA ALA A 169 -12.97 1.23 -22.29
C ALA A 169 -12.92 2.76 -22.26
N ALA A 170 -13.48 3.44 -23.27
CA ALA A 170 -13.57 4.91 -23.30
C ALA A 170 -14.48 5.48 -22.20
N GLN A 171 -15.41 4.69 -21.65
CA GLN A 171 -16.32 5.09 -20.58
C GLN A 171 -15.79 4.77 -19.18
N LEU A 172 -14.73 3.98 -19.07
CA LEU A 172 -14.06 3.75 -17.78
C LEU A 172 -13.56 5.09 -17.25
N ARG A 173 -13.78 5.31 -15.95
CA ARG A 173 -13.33 6.50 -15.23
C ARG A 173 -11.80 6.63 -15.32
N LEU A 174 -11.32 7.35 -16.34
CA LEU A 174 -9.93 7.69 -16.61
C LEU A 174 -9.22 8.32 -15.40
N GLY A 175 -9.98 8.87 -14.45
CA GLY A 175 -9.46 9.45 -13.22
C GLY A 175 -8.58 8.49 -12.41
N GLY A 176 -8.91 7.20 -12.32
CA GLY A 176 -8.08 6.22 -11.60
C GLY A 176 -6.71 6.01 -12.27
N LEU A 177 -6.72 5.78 -13.59
CA LEU A 177 -5.50 5.59 -14.36
C LEU A 177 -4.61 6.83 -14.36
N LYS A 178 -5.19 8.02 -14.59
CA LYS A 178 -4.45 9.28 -14.58
C LYS A 178 -3.82 9.52 -13.21
N ARG A 179 -4.53 9.22 -12.12
CA ARG A 179 -3.98 9.26 -10.77
C ARG A 179 -2.78 8.32 -10.63
N SER A 180 -2.85 7.07 -11.09
CA SER A 180 -1.70 6.15 -11.03
C SER A 180 -0.52 6.64 -11.88
N GLN A 181 -0.77 7.20 -13.07
CA GLN A 181 0.27 7.81 -13.91
C GLN A 181 0.96 8.99 -13.21
N ASP A 182 0.20 9.86 -12.57
CA ASP A 182 0.75 10.99 -11.81
C ASP A 182 1.57 10.53 -10.60
N ALA A 183 1.11 9.47 -9.91
CA ALA A 183 1.88 8.85 -8.84
C ALA A 183 3.20 8.25 -9.34
N LEU A 184 3.21 7.59 -10.51
CA LEU A 184 4.45 7.10 -11.12
C LEU A 184 5.42 8.24 -11.44
N LEU A 185 4.93 9.34 -12.00
CA LEU A 185 5.77 10.51 -12.29
C LEU A 185 6.37 11.11 -11.02
N GLN A 186 5.60 11.17 -9.93
CA GLN A 186 6.10 11.60 -8.62
C GLN A 186 7.18 10.66 -8.07
N LEU A 187 7.01 9.34 -8.20
CA LEU A 187 8.03 8.37 -7.80
C LEU A 187 9.33 8.52 -8.61
N TYR A 188 9.23 8.72 -9.94
CA TYR A 188 10.41 8.98 -10.77
C TYR A 188 11.11 10.30 -10.43
N ALA A 189 10.36 11.36 -10.11
CA ALA A 189 10.92 12.61 -9.61
C ALA A 189 11.64 12.43 -8.26
N GLY A 190 11.11 11.58 -7.37
CA GLY A 190 11.76 11.21 -6.11
C GLY A 190 13.10 10.48 -6.34
N VAL A 191 13.13 9.54 -7.28
CA VAL A 191 14.37 8.84 -7.69
C VAL A 191 15.39 9.80 -8.29
N ALA A 192 14.97 10.70 -9.18
CA ALA A 192 15.84 11.73 -9.74
C ALA A 192 16.45 12.61 -8.64
N SER A 193 15.66 12.99 -7.64
CA SER A 193 16.11 13.78 -6.50
C SER A 193 17.21 13.06 -5.70
N CYS A 194 17.05 11.75 -5.43
CA CYS A 194 18.09 10.92 -4.81
C CYS A 194 19.40 10.90 -5.61
N LEU A 195 19.34 10.94 -6.94
CA LEU A 195 20.54 10.93 -7.79
C LEU A 195 21.27 12.28 -7.79
N SER A 196 20.56 13.39 -7.59
CA SER A 196 21.11 14.75 -7.67
C SER A 196 21.46 15.39 -6.33
N ASP A 197 20.87 14.92 -5.22
CA ASP A 197 20.99 15.56 -3.91
C ASP A 197 21.57 14.59 -2.86
N PRO A 198 22.79 14.86 -2.34
CA PRO A 198 23.47 13.96 -1.40
C PRO A 198 22.80 13.89 -0.02
N ARG A 199 21.81 14.74 0.27
CA ARG A 199 21.05 14.70 1.54
C ARG A 199 20.12 13.48 1.62
N PHE A 200 19.83 12.83 0.49
CA PHE A 200 19.08 11.59 0.48
C PHE A 200 19.94 10.41 0.92
N GLY A 201 19.47 9.71 1.94
CA GLY A 201 20.09 8.54 2.52
C GLY A 201 19.96 7.29 1.63
N PRO A 202 20.75 6.24 1.94
CA PRO A 202 20.75 5.00 1.18
C PRO A 202 19.40 4.28 1.20
N ALA A 203 18.64 4.35 2.30
CA ALA A 203 17.34 3.70 2.43
C ALA A 203 16.34 4.25 1.39
N TYR A 204 16.16 5.58 1.35
CA TYR A 204 15.31 6.23 0.35
C TYR A 204 15.79 5.99 -1.08
N CYS A 205 17.11 6.05 -1.29
CA CYS A 205 17.71 5.77 -2.59
C CYS A 205 17.56 4.32 -3.07
N GLY A 206 17.18 3.39 -2.19
CA GLY A 206 16.81 2.02 -2.58
C GLY A 206 15.62 1.97 -3.54
N LEU A 207 14.77 3.00 -3.58
CA LEU A 207 13.65 3.11 -4.52
C LEU A 207 14.11 3.04 -5.99
N LEU A 208 15.31 3.53 -6.32
CA LEU A 208 15.84 3.50 -7.69
C LEU A 208 15.87 2.08 -8.26
N GLU A 209 16.26 1.08 -7.46
CA GLU A 209 16.34 -0.31 -7.91
C GLU A 209 14.95 -0.88 -8.20
N VAL A 210 13.98 -0.63 -7.31
CA VAL A 210 12.58 -1.03 -7.49
C VAL A 210 11.98 -0.38 -8.74
N MET A 211 12.24 0.91 -8.94
CA MET A 211 11.74 1.62 -10.13
C MET A 211 12.39 1.12 -11.42
N ALA A 212 13.65 0.67 -11.38
CA ALA A 212 14.32 0.05 -12.52
C ALA A 212 13.80 -1.36 -12.84
N GLU A 213 13.50 -2.16 -11.82
CA GLU A 213 12.84 -3.47 -11.98
C GLU A 213 11.47 -3.32 -12.66
N LEU A 214 10.68 -2.34 -12.21
CA LEU A 214 9.31 -2.13 -12.67
C LEU A 214 9.21 -1.27 -13.94
N ALA A 215 10.30 -0.67 -14.41
CA ALA A 215 10.30 0.27 -15.54
C ALA A 215 9.62 -0.28 -16.80
N PRO A 216 9.83 -1.55 -17.24
CA PRO A 216 9.13 -2.09 -18.39
C PRO A 216 7.60 -2.12 -18.23
N VAL A 217 7.11 -2.38 -17.02
CA VAL A 217 5.68 -2.38 -16.73
C VAL A 217 5.14 -0.95 -16.64
N HIS A 218 5.86 -0.05 -15.97
CA HIS A 218 5.48 1.36 -15.87
C HIS A 218 5.43 2.05 -17.23
N ALA A 219 6.38 1.75 -18.13
CA ALA A 219 6.38 2.28 -19.49
C ALA A 219 5.05 1.98 -20.19
N ARG A 220 4.50 0.77 -20.09
CA ARG A 220 3.20 0.40 -20.70
C ARG A 220 2.02 1.22 -20.16
N ALA A 221 2.10 1.70 -18.92
CA ALA A 221 1.08 2.53 -18.30
C ALA A 221 1.21 4.02 -18.63
N LEU A 222 2.42 4.51 -18.90
CA LEU A 222 2.72 5.93 -19.11
C LEU A 222 2.53 6.34 -20.59
N PRO A 223 1.89 7.49 -20.86
CA PRO A 223 1.90 8.12 -22.18
C PRO A 223 3.31 8.41 -22.66
N LEU A 224 3.55 8.45 -23.98
CA LEU A 224 4.87 8.69 -24.56
C LEU A 224 5.49 10.01 -24.07
N ALA A 225 4.69 11.08 -23.94
CA ALA A 225 5.16 12.35 -23.40
C ALA A 225 5.64 12.25 -21.94
N SER A 226 4.97 11.43 -21.12
CA SER A 226 5.36 11.16 -19.74
C SER A 226 6.63 10.32 -19.67
N ARG A 227 6.82 9.35 -20.57
CA ARG A 227 8.08 8.57 -20.65
C ARG A 227 9.27 9.48 -21.01
N ALA A 228 9.09 10.37 -21.99
CA ALA A 228 10.10 11.37 -22.34
C ALA A 228 10.40 12.32 -21.16
N MET A 229 9.39 12.65 -20.34
CA MET A 229 9.59 13.42 -19.12
C MET A 229 10.44 12.64 -18.10
N VAL A 230 10.18 11.35 -17.88
CA VAL A 230 11.00 10.50 -17.00
C VAL A 230 12.45 10.48 -17.45
N ILE A 231 12.72 10.31 -18.75
CA ILE A 231 14.08 10.32 -19.31
C ILE A 231 14.78 11.66 -19.00
N ARG A 232 14.09 12.80 -19.15
CA ARG A 232 14.65 14.13 -18.86
C ARG A 232 14.89 14.40 -17.37
N MET A 233 14.17 13.72 -16.47
CA MET A 233 14.39 13.85 -15.03
C MET A 233 15.67 13.14 -14.58
N LEU A 234 16.09 12.09 -15.28
CA LEU A 234 17.26 11.30 -14.91
C LEU A 234 18.55 11.92 -15.47
N PRO A 235 19.66 11.89 -14.72
CA PRO A 235 20.96 12.22 -15.30
C PRO A 235 21.31 11.20 -16.39
N PRO A 236 22.03 11.60 -17.46
CA PRO A 236 22.64 10.65 -18.39
C PRO A 236 23.44 9.58 -17.65
N ALA A 237 23.33 8.33 -18.05
CA ALA A 237 23.94 7.20 -17.34
C ALA A 237 25.47 7.34 -17.21
N GLU A 238 26.11 7.98 -18.19
CA GLU A 238 27.54 8.26 -18.23
C GLU A 238 27.97 9.20 -17.10
N GLN A 239 27.06 10.07 -16.63
CA GLN A 239 27.29 11.00 -15.53
C GLN A 239 27.08 10.36 -14.15
N VAL A 240 26.43 9.20 -14.10
CA VAL A 240 26.29 8.42 -12.86
C VAL A 240 27.54 7.56 -12.68
N PRO A 241 28.18 7.50 -11.50
CA PRO A 241 29.34 6.64 -11.27
C PRO A 241 29.08 5.16 -11.61
N PRO A 242 30.09 4.39 -12.10
CA PRO A 242 29.90 2.97 -12.41
C PRO A 242 29.39 2.18 -11.20
N GLY A 243 28.43 1.27 -11.41
CA GLY A 243 27.87 0.43 -10.36
C GLY A 243 26.36 0.20 -10.51
N PRO A 244 25.69 -0.34 -9.46
CA PRO A 244 24.27 -0.69 -9.50
C PRO A 244 23.35 0.49 -9.83
N ARG A 245 23.67 1.70 -9.33
CA ARG A 245 22.86 2.91 -9.61
C ARG A 245 22.88 3.28 -11.09
N ARG A 246 24.05 3.25 -11.74
CA ARG A 246 24.16 3.47 -13.19
C ARG A 246 23.34 2.45 -13.97
N GLN A 247 23.45 1.17 -13.61
CA GLN A 247 22.68 0.11 -14.27
C GLN A 247 21.17 0.31 -14.11
N ALA A 248 20.71 0.74 -12.93
CA ALA A 248 19.31 1.03 -12.69
C ALA A 248 18.82 2.20 -13.56
N VAL A 249 19.60 3.29 -13.67
CA VAL A 249 19.29 4.42 -14.56
C VAL A 249 19.22 3.99 -16.02
N GLN A 250 20.17 3.18 -16.48
CA GLN A 250 20.18 2.62 -17.84
C GLN A 250 18.91 1.81 -18.13
N ARG A 251 18.55 0.87 -17.24
CA ARG A 251 17.32 0.06 -17.39
C ARG A 251 16.06 0.91 -17.46
N ILE A 252 15.97 1.98 -16.65
CA ILE A 252 14.82 2.90 -16.72
C ILE A 252 14.80 3.62 -18.07
N ALA A 253 15.93 4.20 -18.49
CA ALA A 253 16.02 4.93 -19.76
C ALA A 253 15.67 4.03 -20.96
N GLU A 254 16.21 2.81 -21.00
CA GLU A 254 15.91 1.81 -22.04
C GLU A 254 14.41 1.47 -22.09
N ALA A 255 13.79 1.18 -20.94
CA ALA A 255 12.37 0.87 -20.86
C ALA A 255 11.47 2.05 -21.31
N MET A 256 11.88 3.29 -21.02
CA MET A 256 11.12 4.49 -21.37
C MET A 256 11.30 4.95 -22.81
N THR A 257 12.36 4.49 -23.51
CA THR A 257 12.65 4.88 -24.90
C THR A 257 11.74 4.17 -25.91
N GLY A 258 11.09 3.07 -25.53
CA GLY A 258 10.15 2.37 -26.42
C GLY A 258 9.01 3.26 -26.92
N ASP A 259 8.79 3.27 -28.23
CA ASP A 259 7.73 4.02 -28.92
C ASP A 259 6.36 3.32 -28.88
N ARG A 260 6.34 2.04 -28.50
CA ARG A 260 5.12 1.24 -28.42
C ARG A 260 4.21 1.72 -27.30
N CYS A 261 3.00 2.14 -27.67
CA CYS A 261 1.96 2.60 -26.77
C CYS A 261 0.72 1.73 -27.00
N THR A 262 0.44 0.80 -26.09
CA THR A 262 -0.73 -0.08 -26.16
C THR A 262 -1.66 0.19 -24.98
N SER A 263 -2.96 -0.02 -25.19
CA SER A 263 -3.98 -0.03 -24.14
C SER A 263 -3.97 1.23 -23.26
N LEU A 264 -3.38 1.16 -22.06
CA LEU A 264 -3.43 2.22 -21.04
C LEU A 264 -2.70 3.49 -21.47
N CYS A 265 -1.60 3.36 -22.20
CA CYS A 265 -0.82 4.51 -22.68
C CYS A 265 -1.62 5.40 -23.66
N LEU A 266 -2.55 4.81 -24.44
CA LEU A 266 -3.34 5.54 -25.44
C LEU A 266 -4.45 6.40 -24.82
N LEU A 267 -4.92 6.03 -23.63
CA LEU A 267 -6.03 6.71 -22.95
C LEU A 267 -5.66 8.12 -22.47
N GLY A 268 -4.37 8.45 -22.38
CA GLY A 268 -3.88 9.77 -21.98
C GLY A 268 -3.49 10.69 -23.12
N ALA A 269 -3.58 10.25 -24.39
CA ALA A 269 -3.13 11.02 -25.56
C ALA A 269 -4.22 11.90 -26.21
N GLY A 270 -5.46 11.83 -25.70
CA GLY A 270 -6.64 12.44 -26.32
C GLY A 270 -7.10 13.79 -25.75
N THR A 271 -6.23 14.51 -25.05
CA THR A 271 -6.51 15.87 -24.51
C THR A 271 -5.42 16.82 -24.95
#